data_AF-A0A267F6Q2-F1
#
_entry.id   AF-A0A267F6Q2-F1
#
_cell.length_a   1.000
_cell.length_b   1.000
_cell.length_c   1.000
_cell.angle_alpha   90.00
_cell.angle_beta   90.00
_cell.angle_gamma   90.00
#
_symmetry.space_group_name_H-M   'P 1'
#
loop_
_entity.id
_entity.type
_entity.pdbx_description
1 polymer ?
#
loop_
_entity_poly.entity_id
_entity_poly.type
_entity_poly.pdbx_seq_one_letter_code
_entity_poly.pdbx_strand_id
1 'polypeptide(L)' 'MTTMALVANNSPPGVSVELSVSYMRPAAVGSTLLIHSEIVKLGKSMAFLTSEFRDKESGKLIATGKHIKHL' A
#
# COMPACT_ATOMS: atom_id res chain seq x y z
N MET A 1 -6.16 1.25 -1.26
CA MET A 1 -5.28 0.29 -0.56
C MET A 1 -4.61 0.94 0.65
N THR A 2 -3.54 1.73 0.49
CA THR A 2 -2.85 2.38 1.63
C THR A 2 -3.72 3.40 2.38
N THR A 3 -4.51 4.22 1.68
CA THR A 3 -5.50 5.11 2.36
C THR A 3 -6.50 4.33 3.21
N MET A 4 -6.88 3.12 2.79
CA MET A 4 -7.82 2.29 3.54
C MET A 4 -7.18 1.77 4.84
N ALA A 5 -5.86 1.58 4.87
CA ALA A 5 -5.15 1.23 6.11
C ALA A 5 -5.28 2.36 7.16
N LEU A 6 -5.20 3.63 6.75
CA LEU A 6 -5.44 4.78 7.65
C LEU A 6 -6.88 4.83 8.16
N VAL A 7 -7.84 4.69 7.24
CA VAL A 7 -9.27 4.75 7.59
C VAL A 7 -9.65 3.60 8.52
N ALA A 8 -9.14 2.38 8.27
CA ALA A 8 -9.34 1.23 9.15
C ALA A 8 -8.71 1.44 10.54
N ASN A 9 -7.68 2.28 10.64
CA ASN A 9 -7.06 2.69 11.89
C ASN A 9 -7.67 4.00 12.47
N ASN A 10 -8.88 4.38 12.05
CA ASN A 10 -9.58 5.61 12.47
C ASN A 10 -8.77 6.91 12.27
N SER A 11 -7.82 6.91 11.35
CA SER A 11 -7.02 8.08 10.98
C SER A 11 -7.63 8.75 9.74
N PRO A 12 -7.54 10.08 9.61
CA PRO A 12 -8.02 10.75 8.41
C PRO A 12 -7.28 10.19 7.18
N PRO A 13 -7.94 10.15 6.02
CA PRO A 13 -7.34 9.57 4.82
C PRO A 13 -6.08 10.32 4.41
N GLY A 14 -6.00 11.63 4.65
CA GLY A 14 -4.88 12.48 4.30
C GLY A 14 -4.65 12.63 2.78
N VAL A 15 -3.71 13.49 2.42
CA VAL A 15 -3.28 13.75 1.03
C VAL A 15 -1.91 13.15 0.75
N SER A 16 -1.67 12.74 -0.49
CA SER A 16 -0.41 12.12 -0.90
C SER A 16 0.74 13.13 -0.92
N VAL A 17 1.89 12.76 -0.37
CA VAL A 17 3.13 13.55 -0.41
C VAL A 17 4.20 12.84 -1.25
N GLU A 18 4.36 11.53 -1.06
CA GLU A 18 5.31 10.71 -1.83
C GLU A 18 4.70 9.35 -2.11
N LEU A 19 4.84 8.86 -3.34
CA LEU A 19 4.45 7.51 -3.73
C LEU A 19 5.59 6.87 -4.53
N SER A 20 6.13 5.77 -4.03
CA SER A 20 7.12 4.96 -4.74
C SER A 20 6.64 3.52 -4.88
N VAL A 21 6.83 2.93 -6.06
CA VAL A 21 6.41 1.57 -6.37
C VAL A 21 7.54 0.85 -7.09
N SER A 22 7.88 -0.34 -6.62
CA SER A 22 8.83 -1.24 -7.25
C SER A 22 8.07 -2.43 -7.83
N TYR A 23 8.28 -2.72 -9.12
CA TYR A 23 7.65 -3.84 -9.82
C TYR A 23 8.67 -4.95 -10.03
N MET A 24 8.38 -6.15 -9.52
CA MET A 24 9.29 -7.30 -9.59
C MET A 24 8.83 -8.34 -10.60
N ARG A 25 7.51 -8.44 -10.85
CA ARG A 25 6.93 -9.41 -11.77
C ARG A 25 5.71 -8.81 -12.48
N PRO A 26 5.42 -9.21 -13.73
CA PRO A 26 4.16 -8.86 -14.37
C PRO A 26 2.99 -9.58 -13.68
N ALA A 27 1.83 -8.93 -13.66
CA ALA A 27 0.55 -9.55 -13.30
C ALA A 27 -0.25 -9.80 -14.58
N ALA A 28 -0.83 -11.00 -14.74
CA ALA A 28 -1.62 -11.34 -15.90
C ALA A 28 -2.98 -10.60 -15.86
N VAL A 29 -3.48 -10.20 -17.03
CA VAL A 29 -4.82 -9.62 -17.13
C VAL A 29 -5.85 -10.65 -16.65
N GLY A 30 -6.77 -10.21 -15.78
CA GLY A 30 -7.76 -11.09 -15.15
C GLY A 30 -7.26 -11.82 -13.91
N SER A 31 -5.97 -11.74 -13.56
CA SER A 31 -5.50 -12.34 -12.30
C SER A 31 -5.95 -11.51 -11.10
N THR A 32 -6.21 -12.19 -9.98
CA THR A 32 -6.57 -11.53 -8.72
C THR A 32 -5.31 -11.28 -7.91
N LEU A 33 -5.12 -10.05 -7.44
CA LEU A 33 -4.03 -9.71 -6.53
C LEU A 33 -4.54 -9.58 -5.10
N LEU A 34 -3.80 -10.16 -4.15
CA LEU A 34 -3.89 -9.84 -2.73
C LEU A 34 -2.96 -8.68 -2.43
N ILE A 35 -3.50 -7.61 -1.88
CA ILE A 35 -2.73 -6.42 -1.53
C ILE A 35 -2.78 -6.26 -0.02
N HIS A 36 -1.63 -6.39 0.61
CA HIS A 36 -1.44 -6.10 2.02
C HIS A 36 -0.96 -4.66 2.16
N SER A 37 -1.50 -3.90 3.10
CA SER A 37 -1.08 -2.52 3.36
C SER A 37 -0.97 -2.30 4.86
N GLU A 38 0.12 -1.66 5.28
CA GLU A 38 0.46 -1.47 6.68
C GLU A 38 0.87 -0.03 6.94
N ILE A 39 0.46 0.52 8.08
CA ILE A 39 0.97 1.79 8.60
C ILE A 39 2.27 1.48 9.34
N VAL A 40 3.41 1.85 8.76
CA VAL A 40 4.73 1.66 9.36
C VAL A 40 4.95 2.66 10.49
N LYS A 41 4.47 3.90 10.32
CA LYS A 41 4.54 4.95 11.34
C LYS A 41 3.41 5.95 11.16
N LEU A 42 2.72 6.26 12.26
CA LEU A 42 1.70 7.31 12.33
C LEU A 42 2.20 8.45 13.22
N GLY A 43 2.47 9.61 12.63
CA GLY A 43 2.81 10.84 13.35
C GLY A 43 1.62 11.78 13.47
N LYS A 44 1.86 12.98 14.02
CA LYS A 44 0.81 14.01 14.18
C LYS A 44 0.27 14.55 12.84
N SER A 45 1.17 14.77 11.88
CA SER A 45 0.84 15.38 10.58
C SER A 45 1.26 14.52 9.38
N MET A 46 1.90 13.37 9.63
CA MET A 46 2.47 12.53 8.57
C MET A 46 2.23 11.07 8.87
N ALA A 47 1.86 10.29 7.86
CA ALA A 47 1.76 8.85 7.91
C ALA A 47 2.68 8.21 6.88
N PHE A 48 3.39 7.16 7.30
CA PHE A 48 4.29 6.37 6.46
C PHE A 48 3.67 4.99 6.32
N LEU A 49 3.41 4.58 5.08
CA LEU A 49 2.72 3.34 4.77
C LEU A 49 3.55 2.49 3.79
N THR A 50 3.44 1.18 3.94
CA THR A 50 3.96 0.20 2.98
C THR A 50 2.83 -0.65 2.44
N SER A 51 3.04 -1.25 1.28
CA SER A 51 2.11 -2.20 0.68
C SER A 51 2.84 -3.26 -0.13
N GLU A 52 2.33 -4.49 -0.06
CA GLU A 52 2.78 -5.61 -0.88
C GLU A 52 1.64 -6.08 -1.76
N PHE A 53 1.94 -6.34 -3.03
CA PHE A 53 1.02 -6.85 -4.03
C PHE A 53 1.47 -8.26 -4.38
N ARG A 54 0.63 -9.25 -4.12
CA ARG A 54 0.91 -10.66 -4.37
C ARG A 54 -0.17 -11.23 -5.28
N ASP A 55 0.23 -12.07 -6.21
CA ASP A 55 -0.73 -12.86 -6.98
C ASP A 55 -1.46 -13.82 -6.03
N LYS A 56 -2.80 -13.83 -6.08
CA LYS A 56 -3.63 -14.54 -5.11
C LYS A 56 -3.46 -16.06 -5.21
N GLU A 57 -3.26 -16.57 -6.42
CA GLU A 57 -3.16 -18.01 -6.67
C GLU A 57 -1.77 -18.54 -6.36
N SER A 58 -0.74 -17.86 -6.85
CA SER A 58 0.66 -18.31 -6.73
C SER A 58 1.40 -17.78 -5.50
N GLY A 59 0.86 -16.76 -4.81
CA GLY A 59 1.51 -16.08 -3.68
C GLY A 59 2.75 -15.25 -4.05
N LYS A 60 3.10 -15.21 -5.35
CA LYS A 60 4.30 -14.52 -5.84
C LYS A 60 4.17 -13.02 -5.65
N LEU A 61 5.23 -12.41 -5.14
CA LEU A 61 5.31 -10.95 -4.99
C LEU A 61 5.41 -10.29 -6.37
N ILE A 62 4.46 -9.42 -6.67
CA ILE A 62 4.30 -8.67 -7.92
C ILE A 62 4.93 -7.30 -7.80
N ALA A 63 4.58 -6.56 -6.75
CA ALA A 63 5.07 -5.21 -6.51
C ALA A 63 5.12 -4.91 -5.01
N THR A 64 5.96 -3.95 -4.64
CA THR A 64 5.94 -3.29 -3.33
C THR A 64 5.71 -1.80 -3.53
N GLY A 65 5.09 -1.15 -2.55
CA GLY A 65 4.85 0.28 -2.60
C GLY A 65 5.08 0.94 -1.26
N LYS A 66 5.62 2.15 -1.26
CA LYS A 66 5.67 3.05 -0.10
C LYS A 66 4.85 4.28 -0.40
N HIS A 67 4.07 4.73 0.58
CA HIS A 67 3.22 5.90 0.47
C HIS A 67 3.40 6.76 1.72
N ILE A 68 3.79 8.02 1.52
CA ILE A 68 3.82 9.02 2.58
C ILE A 68 2.62 9.94 2.36
N LYS A 69 1.84 10.15 3.42
CA LYS A 69 0.66 11.02 3.42
C LYS A 69 0.77 12.10 4.48
N HIS A 70 0.29 13.29 4.15
CA HIS A 70 0.00 14.34 5.14
C HIS A 70 -1.41 14.11 5.68
N LEU A 71 -1.56 14.05 7.00
CA LEU A 71 -2.81 13.72 7.69
C LEU A 71 -3.73 14.92 7.85
#